data_AF-A0A1G9Z2F6-F1
#
_entry.id   AF-A0A1G9Z2F6-F1
#
_cell.length_a   1.000
_cell.length_b   1.000
_cell.length_c   1.000
_cell.angle_alpha   90.00
_cell.angle_beta   90.00
_cell.angle_gamma   90.00
#
_symmetry.space_group_name_H-M   'P 1'
#
loop_
_entity.id
_entity.type
_entity.pdbx_description
1 polymer ?
#
loop_
_entity_poly.entity_id
_entity_poly.type
_entity_poly.pdbx_seq_one_letter_code
_entity_poly.pdbx_strand_id
1 'polypeptide(L)'
;MRRAIRAMPDERPEIDGVADLLTMRPGVDSVPVAARVDLVPGLDSEGIALVSERIKEAVGDRWREADQVFLDITEALPHPGR
;
A
#
# COMPACT_ATOMS: atom_id res chain seq x y z
N MET A 1 -12.49 4.12 0.15
CA MET A 1 -11.02 4.10 0.31
C MET A 1 -10.51 2.87 1.06
N ARG A 2 -10.68 2.76 2.40
CA ARG A 2 -10.08 1.68 3.21
C ARG A 2 -10.24 0.25 2.65
N ARG A 3 -11.47 -0.13 2.25
CA ARG A 3 -11.72 -1.45 1.64
C ARG A 3 -10.99 -1.66 0.31
N ALA A 4 -10.93 -0.63 -0.52
CA ALA A 4 -10.27 -0.71 -1.83
C ALA A 4 -8.75 -0.82 -1.68
N ILE A 5 -8.15 -0.08 -0.73
CA ILE A 5 -6.71 -0.23 -0.42
C ILE A 5 -6.41 -1.65 0.07
N ARG A 6 -7.28 -2.23 0.91
CA ARG A 6 -7.12 -3.63 1.37
C ARG A 6 -7.30 -4.67 0.27
N ALA A 7 -7.91 -4.31 -0.86
CA ALA A 7 -8.09 -5.20 -2.02
C ALA A 7 -6.96 -5.05 -3.05
N MET A 8 -5.93 -4.22 -2.81
CA MET A 8 -4.79 -4.08 -3.71
C MET A 8 -4.08 -5.40 -4.10
N PRO A 9 -3.95 -6.40 -3.21
CA PRO A 9 -3.35 -7.69 -3.60
C PRO A 9 -4.11 -8.40 -4.73
N ASP A 10 -5.42 -8.17 -4.87
CA ASP A 10 -6.23 -8.80 -5.91
C ASP A 10 -5.92 -8.25 -7.32
N GLU A 11 -5.38 -7.03 -7.39
CA GLU A 11 -5.06 -6.33 -8.65
C GLU A 11 -3.56 -6.28 -8.94
N ARG A 12 -2.70 -6.63 -7.97
CA ARG A 12 -1.24 -6.42 -8.03
C ARG A 12 -0.47 -7.63 -7.47
N PRO A 13 0.14 -8.46 -8.33
CA PRO A 13 0.81 -9.69 -7.90
C PRO A 13 2.07 -9.45 -7.06
N GLU A 14 2.67 -8.26 -7.09
CA GLU A 14 3.84 -7.90 -6.29
C GLU A 14 3.50 -7.61 -4.82
N ILE A 15 2.21 -7.38 -4.52
CA ILE A 15 1.73 -7.13 -3.17
C ILE A 15 1.14 -8.43 -2.63
N ASP A 16 1.74 -8.96 -1.57
CA ASP A 16 1.21 -10.13 -0.87
C ASP A 16 0.00 -9.73 0.01
N GLY A 17 0.10 -8.59 0.70
CA GLY A 17 -0.95 -8.15 1.61
C GLY A 17 -0.86 -6.70 2.09
N VAL A 18 -1.94 -6.23 2.71
CA VAL A 18 -1.99 -4.97 3.48
C VAL A 18 -2.34 -5.31 4.92
N ALA A 19 -1.32 -5.50 5.75
CA ALA A 19 -1.45 -5.91 7.15
C ALA A 19 -2.20 -4.86 7.96
N ASP A 20 -1.69 -3.62 7.97
CA ASP A 20 -2.26 -2.51 8.70
C ASP A 20 -2.66 -1.37 7.78
N LEU A 21 -3.75 -0.71 8.13
CA LEU A 21 -4.23 0.46 7.39
C LEU A 21 -4.94 1.40 8.34
N LEU A 22 -4.32 2.55 8.53
CA LEU A 22 -4.81 3.68 9.30
C LEU A 22 -5.15 4.81 8.34
N THR A 23 -6.34 5.36 8.53
CA THR A 23 -6.79 6.55 7.82
C THR A 23 -7.42 7.45 8.86
N MET A 24 -6.97 8.70 8.94
CA MET A 24 -7.54 9.67 9.85
C MET A 24 -8.15 10.81 9.03
N ARG A 25 -9.28 11.36 9.47
CA ARG A 25 -9.86 12.59 8.89
C ARG A 25 -9.68 13.75 9.89
N PRO A 26 -8.52 14.43 9.90
CA PRO A 26 -8.36 15.64 10.69
C PRO A 26 -8.93 16.83 9.91
N GLY A 27 -10.25 17.07 9.94
CA GLY A 27 -10.83 18.24 9.27
C GLY A 27 -10.74 18.23 7.73
N VAL A 28 -10.98 19.38 7.10
CA VAL A 28 -11.70 19.49 5.82
C VAL A 28 -10.95 19.19 4.51
N ASP A 29 -9.62 19.06 4.48
CA ASP A 29 -8.91 19.10 3.19
C ASP A 29 -8.14 17.82 2.80
N SER A 30 -7.70 17.00 3.77
CA SER A 30 -6.84 15.84 3.50
C SER A 30 -7.10 14.65 4.43
N VAL A 31 -7.00 13.45 3.87
CA VAL A 31 -7.15 12.16 4.55
C VAL A 31 -5.83 11.40 4.45
N PRO A 32 -4.90 11.57 5.41
CA PRO A 32 -3.67 10.81 5.42
C PRO A 32 -3.94 9.30 5.44
N VAL A 33 -3.19 8.58 4.62
CA VAL A 33 -3.19 7.12 4.51
C VAL A 33 -1.85 6.62 5.04
N ALA A 34 -1.88 5.81 6.08
CA ALA A 34 -0.72 5.05 6.53
C ALA A 34 -1.02 3.56 6.41
N ALA A 35 -0.20 2.85 5.65
CA ALA A 35 -0.39 1.42 5.39
C ALA A 35 0.91 0.65 5.63
N ARG A 36 0.80 -0.52 6.27
CA ARG A 36 1.83 -1.53 6.23
C ARG A 36 1.52 -2.50 5.09
N VAL A 37 2.45 -2.63 4.16
CA VAL A 37 2.28 -3.43 2.95
C VAL A 37 3.35 -4.52 2.93
N ASP A 38 2.91 -5.76 2.82
CA ASP A 38 3.77 -6.92 2.64
C ASP A 38 3.96 -7.14 1.15
N LEU A 39 5.21 -7.07 0.68
CA LEU A 39 5.58 -7.38 -0.69
C LEU A 39 6.03 -8.83 -0.81
N VAL A 40 5.90 -9.38 -2.02
CA VAL A 40 6.45 -10.71 -2.30
C VAL A 40 7.97 -10.74 -2.08
N PRO A 41 8.53 -11.88 -1.62
CA PRO A 41 9.96 -11.99 -1.38
C PRO A 41 10.82 -11.81 -2.64
N GLY A 42 12.06 -11.38 -2.43
CA GLY A 42 13.09 -11.37 -3.48
C GLY A 42 13.12 -10.11 -4.36
N LEU A 43 12.37 -9.08 -3.99
CA LEU A 43 12.57 -7.74 -4.54
C LEU A 43 13.81 -7.09 -3.93
N ASP A 44 14.63 -6.48 -4.76
CA ASP A 44 15.71 -5.61 -4.30
C ASP A 44 15.19 -4.22 -3.92
N SER A 45 16.07 -3.37 -3.39
CA SER A 45 15.71 -2.02 -2.95
C SER A 45 15.11 -1.16 -4.08
N GLU A 46 15.53 -1.36 -5.33
CA GLU A 46 15.00 -0.62 -6.48
C GLU A 46 13.58 -1.07 -6.82
N GLY A 47 13.35 -2.39 -6.85
CA GLY A 47 12.03 -2.99 -7.04
C GLY A 47 11.04 -2.55 -5.94
N ILE A 48 11.48 -2.56 -4.68
CA ILE A 48 10.68 -2.07 -3.54
C ILE A 48 10.31 -0.59 -3.73
N ALA A 49 11.26 0.26 -4.11
CA ALA A 49 11.01 1.68 -4.32
C ALA A 49 10.01 1.91 -5.46
N LEU A 50 10.14 1.18 -6.58
CA LEU A 50 9.25 1.28 -7.73
C LEU A 50 7.81 0.86 -7.38
N VAL A 51 7.65 -0.26 -6.67
CA VAL A 51 6.33 -0.73 -6.22
C VAL A 51 5.72 0.28 -5.24
N SER A 52 6.52 0.83 -4.33
CA SER A 52 6.08 1.85 -3.37
C SER A 52 5.52 3.09 -4.06
N GLU A 53 6.21 3.63 -5.07
CA GLU A 53 5.68 4.77 -5.82
C GLU A 53 4.43 4.42 -6.61
N ARG A 54 4.36 3.25 -7.26
CA ARG A 54 3.14 2.80 -7.94
C ARG A 54 1.94 2.68 -7.01
N ILE A 55 2.15 2.34 -5.74
CA ILE A 55 1.08 2.29 -4.73
C ILE A 55 0.64 3.72 -4.39
N LYS A 56 1.59 4.62 -4.12
CA LYS A 56 1.29 6.03 -3.79
C LYS A 56 0.55 6.73 -4.93
N GLU A 57 1.04 6.62 -6.17
CA GLU A 57 0.42 7.18 -7.36
C GLU A 57 -1.01 6.66 -7.52
N ALA A 58 -1.22 5.34 -7.43
CA ALA A 58 -2.55 4.77 -7.59
C ALA A 58 -3.55 5.18 -6.50
N VAL A 59 -3.08 5.39 -5.27
CA VAL A 59 -3.91 5.93 -4.18
C VAL A 59 -4.25 7.39 -4.44
N GLY A 60 -3.27 8.22 -4.82
CA GLY A 60 -3.46 9.65 -5.09
C GLY A 60 -4.32 9.93 -6.33
N ASP A 61 -4.12 9.16 -7.41
CA ASP A 61 -4.92 9.26 -8.63
C ASP A 61 -6.38 8.86 -8.40
N ARG A 62 -6.60 7.85 -7.56
CA ARG A 62 -7.95 7.34 -7.28
C ARG A 62 -8.69 8.18 -6.25
N TRP A 63 -7.99 8.78 -5.29
CA TRP A 63 -8.56 9.62 -4.25
C TRP A 63 -7.74 10.89 -4.07
N ARG A 64 -8.23 12.00 -4.63
CA ARG A 64 -7.61 13.33 -4.46
C ARG A 64 -7.49 13.76 -3.00
N GLU A 65 -8.36 13.25 -2.12
CA GLU A 65 -8.32 13.50 -0.68
C GLU A 65 -7.18 12.75 0.04
N ALA A 66 -6.52 11.79 -0.62
CA ALA A 66 -5.40 11.02 -0.07
C ALA A 66 -4.05 11.54 -0.60
N ASP A 67 -3.78 12.83 -0.41
CA ASP A 67 -2.55 13.51 -0.87
C ASP A 67 -1.30 13.13 -0.05
N GLN A 68 -1.49 12.55 1.14
CA GLN A 68 -0.42 12.09 2.02
C GLN A 68 -0.51 10.58 2.24
N VAL A 69 0.42 9.83 1.63
CA VAL A 69 0.50 8.38 1.72
C VAL A 69 1.84 7.94 2.31
N PHE A 70 1.78 7.26 3.46
CA PHE A 70 2.91 6.69 4.17
C PHE A 70 2.86 5.17 4.05
N LEU A 71 3.94 4.58 3.55
CA LEU A 71 4.05 3.13 3.38
C LEU A 71 5.18 2.60 4.26
N ASP A 72 4.83 1.68 5.15
CA ASP A 72 5.77 0.80 5.83
C ASP A 72 5.84 -0.50 5.03
N ILE A 73 6.96 -0.71 4.34
CA ILE A 73 7.13 -1.88 3.46
C ILE A 73 7.83 -2.99 4.23
N THR A 74 7.21 -4.16 4.26
CA THR A 74 7.79 -5.38 4.79
C THR A 74 7.82 -6.48 3.74
N GLU A 75 8.78 -7.40 3.86
CA GLU A 75 8.80 -8.60 3.05
C GLU A 75 7.83 -9.61 3.66
N ALA A 76 6.96 -10.20 2.84
CA ALA A 76 6.04 -11.23 3.29
C ALA A 76 6.82 -12.47 3.75
N LEU A 77 6.35 -13.10 4.83
CA LEU A 77 6.88 -14.41 5.20
C LEU A 77 6.53 -15.42 4.09
N PRO A 78 7.42 -16.36 3.75
CA PRO A 78 7.10 -17.40 2.79
C PRO A 78 5.91 -18.22 3.29
N HIS A 79 4.79 -18.11 2.58
CA HIS A 79 3.60 -18.91 2.83
C HIS A 79 3.82 -20.32 2.28
N PRO A 80 3.78 -21.38 3.11
CA PRO A 80 3.79 -22.73 2.58
C PRO A 80 2.45 -23.00 1.85
N GLY A 81 2.46 -22.93 0.51
CA GLY A 81 1.36 -23.43 -0.32
C GLY A 81 0.60 -22.42 -1.21
N ARG A 82 1.22 -21.29 -1.59
CA ARG A 82 0.75 -20.48 -2.72
C ARG A 82 1.67 -20.64 -3.93
#